data_AF-A0A916XU00-F1
#
_entry.id   AF-A0A916XU00-F1
#
_cell.length_a   1.000
_cell.length_b   1.000
_cell.length_c   1.000
_cell.angle_alpha   90.00
_cell.angle_beta   90.00
_cell.angle_gamma   90.00
#
_symmetry.space_group_name_H-M   'P 1'
#
loop_
_entity.id
_entity.type
_entity.pdbx_description
1 polymer ?
#
loop_
_entity_poly.entity_id
_entity_poly.type
_entity_poly.pdbx_seq_one_letter_code
_entity_poly.pdbx_strand_id
1 'polypeptide(L)' 'MRIESGTQQLIDEAAAVLGKTRTEFMVESARLHAIDILLDQRLFALGGESYDAFADALDRPPTPGPKLTSLMARKPSWQK' A
#
# COMPACT_ATOMS: atom_id res chain seq x y z
N MET A 1 5.65 15.09 -21.10
CA MET A 1 4.57 14.09 -21.04
C MET A 1 3.66 14.33 -22.23
N ARG A 2 3.38 13.33 -23.06
CA ARG A 2 2.43 13.48 -24.18
C ARG A 2 1.07 13.04 -23.67
N ILE A 3 0.10 13.95 -23.72
CA ILE A 3 -1.26 13.75 -23.20
C ILE A 3 -2.23 14.02 -24.37
N GLU A 4 -3.27 13.20 -24.48
CA GLU A 4 -4.35 13.43 -25.44
C GLU A 4 -5.06 14.76 -25.13
N SER A 5 -5.53 15.47 -26.17
CA SER A 5 -6.14 16.80 -26.01
C SER A 5 -7.35 16.80 -25.08
N GLY A 6 -8.20 15.76 -25.12
CA GLY A 6 -9.36 15.63 -24.22
C GLY A 6 -8.95 15.50 -22.75
N THR A 7 -7.97 14.64 -22.46
CA THR A 7 -7.42 14.47 -21.11
C THR A 7 -6.74 15.74 -20.61
N GLN A 8 -6.06 16.48 -21.49
CA GLN A 8 -5.45 17.75 -21.12
C GLN A 8 -6.50 18.79 -20.70
N GLN A 9 -7.60 18.92 -21.45
CA GLN A 9 -8.69 19.84 -21.11
C GLN A 9 -9.31 19.49 -19.75
N LEU A 10 -9.58 18.21 -19.50
CA LEU A 10 -10.11 17.75 -18.23
C LEU A 10 -9.20 18.11 -17.04
N ILE A 11 -7.88 17.92 -17.20
CA ILE A 11 -6.89 18.28 -16.16
C ILE A 11 -6.87 19.79 -15.93
N ASP A 12 -6.94 20.59 -17.00
CA ASP A 12 -6.96 22.05 -16.90
C ASP A 12 -8.19 22.57 -16.15
N GLU A 13 -9.37 22.01 -16.44
CA GLU A 13 -10.62 22.34 -15.74
C GLU A 13 -10.52 21.99 -14.26
N ALA A 14 -10.04 20.80 -13.92
CA ALA A 14 -9.86 20.36 -12.53
C ALA A 14 -8.85 21.24 -11.76
N ALA A 15 -7.74 21.61 -12.41
CA ALA A 15 -6.76 22.52 -11.84
C ALA A 15 -7.35 23.92 -11.59
N ALA A 16 -8.15 24.43 -12.54
CA ALA A 16 -8.81 25.73 -12.44
C ALA A 16 -9.83 25.78 -11.29
N VAL A 17 -10.64 24.72 -11.10
CA VAL A 17 -11.58 24.62 -9.97
C VAL A 17 -10.87 24.74 -8.62
N LEU A 18 -9.64 24.23 -8.51
CA LEU A 18 -8.83 24.28 -7.30
C LEU A 18 -7.91 25.50 -7.21
N GLY A 19 -7.94 26.40 -8.20
CA GLY A 19 -7.05 27.56 -8.28
C GLY A 19 -5.57 27.21 -8.40
N LYS A 20 -5.26 26.03 -8.96
CA LYS A 20 -3.90 25.51 -9.12
C LYS A 20 -3.45 25.60 -10.57
N THR A 21 -2.14 25.66 -10.79
CA THR A 21 -1.58 25.41 -12.11
C THR A 21 -1.73 23.93 -12.48
N ARG A 22 -1.73 23.62 -13.79
CA ARG A 22 -1.72 22.24 -14.29
C ARG A 22 -0.63 21.39 -13.62
N THR A 23 0.58 21.94 -13.51
CA THR A 23 1.72 21.22 -12.94
C THR A 23 1.51 20.89 -11.47
N GLU A 24 1.03 21.85 -10.67
CA GLU A 24 0.74 21.62 -9.25
C GLU A 24 -0.34 20.56 -9.08
N PHE A 25 -1.44 20.65 -9.84
CA PHE A 25 -2.50 19.66 -9.82
C PHE A 25 -1.98 18.26 -10.15
N MET A 26 -1.18 18.12 -11.22
CA MET A 26 -0.62 16.85 -11.63
C MET A 26 0.34 16.24 -10.60
N VAL A 27 1.24 17.05 -10.03
CA VAL A 27 2.21 16.57 -9.03
C VAL A 27 1.50 16.10 -7.76
N GLU A 28 0.53 16.86 -7.28
CA GLU A 28 -0.23 16.51 -6.07
C GLU A 28 -1.09 15.27 -6.30
N SER A 29 -1.78 15.19 -7.44
CA SER A 29 -2.60 14.02 -7.80
C SER A 29 -1.74 12.76 -7.92
N ALA A 30 -0.57 12.86 -8.58
CA ALA A 30 0.36 11.76 -8.70
C ALA A 30 0.91 11.32 -7.33
N ARG A 31 1.21 12.26 -6.44
CA ARG A 31 1.66 11.97 -5.08
C ARG A 31 0.58 11.23 -4.27
N LEU A 32 -0.65 11.71 -4.29
CA LEU A 32 -1.76 11.07 -3.57
C LEU A 32 -1.97 9.65 -4.08
N HIS A 33 -2.02 9.46 -5.40
CA HIS A 33 -2.19 8.13 -5.98
C HIS A 33 -1.01 7.19 -5.66
N ALA A 34 0.22 7.69 -5.68
CA ALA A 34 1.39 6.91 -5.27
C ALA A 34 1.32 6.50 -3.79
N ILE A 35 0.85 7.38 -2.91
CA ILE A 35 0.63 7.06 -1.49
C ILE A 35 -0.43 5.96 -1.36
N ASP A 36 -1.56 6.08 -2.03
CA ASP A 36 -2.63 5.08 -1.98
C ASP A 36 -2.14 3.70 -2.43
N ILE A 37 -1.41 3.62 -3.55
CA ILE A 37 -0.82 2.37 -4.04
C ILE A 37 0.17 1.77 -3.03
N LEU A 38 1.02 2.61 -2.44
CA LEU A 38 2.01 2.14 -1.46
C LEU A 38 1.37 1.71 -0.13
N LEU A 39 0.24 2.32 0.24
CA LEU A 39 -0.55 1.95 1.41
C LEU A 39 -1.33 0.66 1.19
N ASP A 40 -1.84 0.42 -0.02
CA ASP A 40 -2.53 -0.82 -0.38
C ASP A 40 -1.63 -2.05 -0.17
N GLN A 41 -0.30 -1.90 -0.31
CA GLN A 41 0.66 -2.97 0.00
C GLN A 41 0.85 -3.26 1.50
N ARG A 42 0.32 -2.41 2.39
CA ARG A 42 0.54 -2.50 3.85
C ARG A 42 -0.76 -2.64 4.64
N LEU A 43 -1.91 -2.35 4.03
CA LEU A 43 -3.21 -2.43 4.67
C LEU A 43 -3.89 -3.75 4.31
N PHE A 44 -3.93 -4.67 5.28
CA PHE A 44 -4.71 -5.90 5.15
C PHE A 44 -6.12 -5.66 5.69
N ALA A 45 -7.07 -5.40 4.80
CA ALA A 45 -8.47 -5.32 5.18
C ALA A 45 -9.00 -6.73 5.49
N LEU A 46 -9.45 -6.94 6.73
CA LEU A 46 -10.03 -8.20 7.18
C LEU A 46 -11.54 -8.04 7.39
N GLY A 47 -12.33 -9.01 6.95
CA GLY A 47 -13.72 -9.14 7.38
C GLY A 47 -13.80 -9.55 8.86
N GLY A 48 -14.97 -9.41 9.49
CA GLY A 48 -15.15 -9.63 10.94
C GLY A 48 -14.59 -10.97 11.45
N GLU A 49 -14.95 -12.09 10.81
CA GLU A 49 -14.45 -13.41 11.21
C GLU A 49 -12.91 -13.53 11.10
N SER A 50 -12.32 -12.98 10.05
CA SER A 50 -10.85 -12.99 9.88
C SER A 50 -10.16 -12.06 10.87
N TYR A 51 -10.80 -10.95 11.25
CA TYR A 51 -10.33 -10.05 12.28
C TYR A 51 -10.35 -10.73 13.66
N ASP A 52 -11.44 -11.41 14.01
CA ASP A 52 -11.57 -12.13 15.29
C ASP A 52 -10.51 -13.24 15.40
N ALA A 53 -10.34 -14.04 14.34
CA ALA A 53 -9.30 -15.06 14.30
C ALA A 53 -7.87 -14.47 14.40
N PHE A 54 -7.64 -13.30 13.81
CA PHE A 54 -6.38 -12.59 13.92
C PHE A 54 -6.13 -12.07 15.34
N ALA A 55 -7.14 -11.47 15.98
CA ALA A 55 -7.06 -10.99 17.35
C ALA A 55 -6.80 -12.14 18.34
N ASP A 56 -7.53 -13.24 18.21
CA ASP A 56 -7.32 -14.45 19.03
C ASP A 56 -5.89 -15.00 18.90
N ALA A 57 -5.34 -15.00 17.68
CA ALA A 57 -3.97 -15.44 17.44
C ALA A 57 -2.91 -14.51 18.07
N LEU A 58 -3.20 -13.22 18.21
CA LEU A 58 -2.33 -12.25 18.89
C LEU A 58 -2.40 -12.40 20.41
N ASP A 59 -3.60 -12.57 20.96
CA ASP A 59 -3.81 -12.72 22.39
C ASP A 59 -3.33 -14.08 22.90
N ARG A 60 -3.39 -15.11 22.04
CA ARG A 60 -3.03 -16.48 22.35
C ARG A 60 -2.09 -17.06 21.28
N PRO A 61 -0.85 -16.57 21.19
CA PRO A 61 0.08 -17.00 20.17
C PRO A 61 0.35 -18.51 20.30
N PRO A 62 0.24 -19.28 19.21
CA PRO A 62 0.49 -20.72 19.25
C PRO A 62 1.97 -21.00 19.49
N THR A 63 2.27 -22.13 20.13
CA THR A 63 3.64 -22.57 20.32
C THR A 63 4.31 -22.83 18.97
N PRO A 64 5.59 -22.43 18.78
CA PRO A 64 6.30 -22.68 17.54
C PRO A 64 6.33 -24.16 17.18
N GLY A 65 5.79 -24.50 16.00
CA GLY A 65 5.86 -25.86 15.49
C GLY A 65 7.29 -26.26 15.07
N PRO A 66 7.57 -27.57 14.92
CA PRO A 66 8.91 -28.08 14.64
C PRO A 66 9.53 -27.50 13.36
N LYS A 67 8.72 -27.20 12.33
CA LYS A 67 9.17 -26.53 11.10
C LYS A 67 9.65 -25.09 11.33
N LEU A 68 8.94 -24.33 12.16
CA LEU A 68 9.31 -22.94 12.49
C LEU A 68 10.59 -22.91 13.31
N THR A 69 10.73 -23.81 14.29
CA THR A 69 11.95 -23.97 15.08
C THR A 69 13.16 -24.33 14.19
N SER A 70 12.98 -25.28 13.27
CA SER A 70 14.04 -25.64 12.31
C SER A 70 14.39 -24.50 11.34
N LEU A 71 13.43 -23.67 10.95
CA LEU A 71 13.67 -22.49 10.12
C LEU A 71 14.50 -21.45 10.88
N MET A 72 14.15 -21.15 12.13
CA MET A 72 14.85 -20.14 12.94
C MET A 72 16.28 -20.56 13.33
N ALA A 73 16.54 -21.86 13.41
CA ALA A 73 17.88 -22.40 13.70
C ALA A 73 18.80 -22.48 12.46
N ARG A 74 18.28 -22.27 11.25
CA ARG A 74 19.10 -22.36 10.03
C ARG A 74 20.01 -21.15 9.88
N LYS A 75 21.29 -21.41 9.58
CA LYS A 75 22.23 -20.35 9.19
C LYS A 75 21.77 -19.74 7.85
N PRO A 76 21.54 -18.42 7.77
CA PRO A 76 21.13 -17.77 6.53
C PRO A 76 22.15 -17.97 5.41
N SER A 77 21.68 -18.15 4.17
CA SER A 77 22.52 -18.46 3.01
C SER A 77 23.50 -17.34 2.62
N TRP A 78 23.24 -16.11 3.06
CA TRP A 78 24.06 -14.92 2.81
C TRP A 78 25.14 -14.64 3.86
N GLN A 79 25.20 -15.41 4.96
CA GLN A 79 26.27 -15.32 5.97
C GLN A 79 27.43 -16.31 5.67
N LYS A 80 27.82 -16.41 4.40
CA LYS A 80 29.07 -17.10 4.02
C LYS A 80 30.25 -16.16 4.21
#